data_AF-A0A3D3I676-F1
#
_entry.id   AF-A0A3D3I676-F1
#
_cell.length_a   1.000
_cell.length_b   1.000
_cell.length_c   1.000
_cell.angle_alpha   90.00
_cell.angle_beta   90.00
_cell.angle_gamma   90.00
#
_symmetry.space_group_name_H-M   'P 1'
#
loop_
_entity.id
_entity.type
_entity.pdbx_description
1 polymer ?
#
loop_
_entity_poly.entity_id
_entity_poly.type
_entity_poly.pdbx_seq_one_letter_code
_entity_poly.pdbx_strand_id
1 'polypeptide(L)'
;MVGVAFSTAALIIVLSVFNGLEGLLRSLYTSFDPELKIEAAEGKSFEVSDALLTKLKTIEGVEVVTEVIEDYAYIRYRDADVVATIKGVSDNFIDQHRLDDRIVQGELKLKQDGVNFAIIGRGIQYALSVAVEDEMFALQIFYIKDLRRSSLDPSQ
;
A
#
# COMPACT_ATOMS: atom_id res chain seq x y z
N MET A 1 -33.18 -9.56 -38.92
CA MET A 1 -33.38 -8.96 -37.58
C MET A 1 -32.55 -9.62 -36.50
N VAL A 2 -32.58 -10.96 -36.35
CA VAL A 2 -31.79 -11.68 -35.32
C VAL A 2 -30.28 -11.40 -35.41
N GLY A 3 -29.68 -11.41 -36.61
CA GLY A 3 -28.26 -11.11 -36.78
C GLY A 3 -27.87 -9.69 -36.32
N VAL A 4 -28.69 -8.68 -36.63
CA VAL A 4 -28.47 -7.30 -36.17
C VAL A 4 -28.58 -7.21 -34.66
N ALA A 5 -29.57 -7.87 -34.05
CA ALA A 5 -29.74 -7.91 -32.60
C ALA A 5 -28.53 -8.55 -31.89
N PHE A 6 -28.00 -9.66 -32.42
CA PHE A 6 -26.79 -10.30 -31.89
C PHE A 6 -25.56 -9.40 -32.05
N SER A 7 -25.38 -8.76 -33.21
CA SER A 7 -24.25 -7.84 -33.44
C SER A 7 -24.30 -6.63 -32.50
N THR A 8 -25.49 -6.04 -32.28
CA THR A 8 -25.65 -4.92 -31.35
C THR A 8 -25.45 -5.35 -29.90
N ALA A 9 -25.97 -6.51 -29.49
CA ALA A 9 -25.79 -7.02 -28.13
C ALA A 9 -24.31 -7.33 -27.84
N ALA A 10 -23.61 -7.95 -28.79
CA ALA A 10 -22.17 -8.22 -28.67
C ALA A 10 -21.37 -6.91 -28.51
N LEU A 11 -21.66 -5.88 -29.31
CA LEU A 11 -20.99 -4.58 -29.20
C LEU A 11 -21.25 -3.92 -27.84
N ILE A 12 -22.49 -3.94 -27.35
CA ILE A 12 -22.86 -3.39 -26.03
C ILE A 12 -22.11 -4.11 -24.91
N ILE A 13 -22.06 -5.45 -24.94
CA ILE A 13 -21.35 -6.25 -23.93
C ILE A 13 -19.86 -5.90 -23.93
N VAL A 14 -19.23 -5.86 -25.11
CA VAL A 14 -17.80 -5.55 -25.23
C VAL A 14 -17.50 -4.15 -24.69
N LEU A 15 -18.27 -3.13 -25.12
CA LEU A 15 -18.10 -1.75 -24.62
C LEU A 15 -18.35 -1.64 -23.11
N SER A 16 -19.30 -2.39 -22.57
CA SER A 16 -19.58 -2.41 -21.13
C SER A 16 -18.42 -3.00 -20.33
N VAL A 17 -17.80 -4.08 -20.82
CA VAL A 17 -16.60 -4.66 -20.20
C VAL A 17 -15.43 -3.68 -20.25
N PHE A 18 -15.20 -3.01 -21.37
CA PHE A 18 -14.14 -1.99 -21.47
C PHE A 18 -14.36 -0.81 -20.51
N ASN A 19 -15.58 -0.28 -20.44
CA ASN A 19 -15.92 0.80 -19.51
C ASN A 19 -15.73 0.38 -18.04
N GLY A 20 -16.16 -0.83 -17.68
CA GLY A 20 -15.98 -1.38 -16.33
C GLY A 20 -14.50 -1.63 -15.99
N LEU A 21 -13.72 -2.16 -16.94
CA LEU A 21 -12.31 -2.46 -16.74
C LEU A 21 -11.47 -1.19 -16.61
N GLU A 22 -11.75 -0.14 -17.37
CA GLU A 22 -11.04 1.14 -17.25
C GLU A 22 -11.25 1.74 -15.85
N GLY A 23 -12.49 1.77 -15.36
CA GLY A 23 -12.81 2.23 -14.01
C GLY A 23 -12.09 1.41 -12.94
N LEU A 24 -12.09 0.07 -13.08
CA LEU A 24 -11.36 -0.82 -12.18
C LEU A 24 -9.86 -0.53 -12.19
N LEU A 25 -9.23 -0.48 -13.36
CA LEU A 25 -7.80 -0.22 -13.48
C LEU A 25 -7.42 1.14 -12.86
N ARG A 26 -8.18 2.21 -13.15
CA ARG A 26 -7.96 3.51 -12.52
C ARG A 26 -8.06 3.43 -10.99
N SER A 27 -9.08 2.75 -10.47
CA SER A 27 -9.26 2.60 -9.03
C SER A 27 -8.12 1.84 -8.34
N LEU A 28 -7.53 0.85 -9.02
CA LEU A 28 -6.40 0.08 -8.48
C LEU A 28 -5.14 0.94 -8.33
N TYR A 29 -4.88 1.87 -9.25
CA TYR A 29 -3.66 2.68 -9.22
C TYR A 29 -3.71 3.89 -8.27
N THR A 30 -4.87 4.53 -8.06
CA THR A 30 -4.93 5.78 -7.27
C THR A 30 -4.88 5.56 -5.75
N SER A 31 -5.04 4.31 -5.30
CA SER A 31 -5.34 4.01 -3.90
C SER A 31 -4.16 4.13 -2.96
N PHE A 32 -2.98 3.69 -3.40
CA PHE A 32 -1.80 3.53 -2.56
C PHE A 32 -0.61 4.39 -3.01
N ASP A 33 -0.50 4.67 -4.31
CA ASP A 33 0.62 5.41 -4.86
C ASP A 33 0.33 6.91 -4.87
N PRO A 34 1.22 7.76 -4.35
CA PRO A 34 1.03 9.21 -4.42
C PRO A 34 1.09 9.69 -5.87
N GLU A 35 0.54 10.87 -6.14
CA GLU A 35 0.58 11.48 -7.48
C GLU A 35 2.01 11.75 -7.93
N LEU A 36 2.87 12.15 -6.99
CA LEU A 36 4.30 12.36 -7.20
C LEU A 36 5.07 11.61 -6.10
N LYS A 37 6.13 10.91 -6.52
CA LYS A 37 7.03 10.18 -5.61
C LYS A 37 8.46 10.60 -5.89
N ILE A 38 9.19 10.96 -4.84
CA ILE A 38 10.64 11.18 -4.88
C ILE A 38 11.29 9.95 -4.25
N GLU A 39 12.19 9.31 -4.98
CA GLU A 39 12.89 8.11 -4.53
C GLU A 39 14.39 8.23 -4.79
N ALA A 40 15.18 7.43 -4.07
CA ALA A 40 16.61 7.37 -4.26
C ALA A 40 16.92 6.81 -5.65
N ALA A 41 17.69 7.54 -6.46
CA ALA A 41 18.18 7.03 -7.74
C ALA A 41 19.18 5.88 -7.56
N GLU A 42 19.95 5.92 -6.47
CA GLU A 42 20.92 4.90 -6.09
C GLU A 42 20.82 4.62 -4.59
N GLY A 43 21.00 3.35 -4.21
CA GLY A 43 20.88 2.90 -2.82
C GLY A 43 19.45 2.59 -2.39
N LYS A 44 19.25 2.39 -1.09
CA LYS A 44 17.94 2.02 -0.50
C LYS A 44 17.12 3.20 0.01
N SER A 45 17.80 4.27 0.41
CA SER A 45 17.20 5.48 0.98
C SER A 45 18.08 6.68 0.66
N PHE A 46 17.54 7.87 0.85
CA PHE A 46 18.24 9.14 0.70
C PHE A 46 17.99 10.00 1.94
N GLU A 47 18.95 10.86 2.26
CA GLU A 47 18.78 11.80 3.37
C GLU A 47 17.81 12.91 2.98
N VAL A 48 16.84 13.16 3.85
CA VAL A 48 15.89 14.25 3.73
C VAL A 48 16.32 15.37 4.66
N SER A 49 16.52 16.58 4.12
CA SER A 49 16.85 17.77 4.92
C SER A 49 15.62 18.65 5.12
N ASP A 50 15.58 19.37 6.24
CA ASP A 50 14.51 20.34 6.53
C ASP A 50 14.40 21.42 5.44
N ALA A 51 15.53 21.80 4.85
CA ALA A 51 15.59 22.76 3.74
C ALA A 51 14.90 22.21 2.48
N LEU A 52 15.06 20.91 2.18
CA LEU A 52 14.37 20.26 1.06
C LEU A 52 12.86 20.19 1.32
N LEU A 53 12.45 19.74 2.50
CA LEU A 53 11.03 19.65 2.88
C LEU A 53 10.35 21.01 2.83
N THR A 54 11.02 22.05 3.34
CA THR A 54 10.49 23.41 3.31
C THR A 54 10.31 23.88 1.87
N LYS A 55 11.31 23.68 1.01
CA LYS A 55 11.19 24.03 -0.42
C LYS A 55 10.02 23.32 -1.08
N LEU A 56 9.87 22.01 -0.88
CA LEU A 56 8.78 21.22 -1.47
C LEU A 56 7.41 21.73 -1.00
N LYS A 57 7.25 22.01 0.30
CA LYS A 57 6.00 22.54 0.88
C LYS A 57 5.66 23.97 0.40
N THR A 58 6.63 24.73 -0.11
CA THR A 58 6.39 26.09 -0.66
C THR A 58 6.06 26.11 -2.14
N ILE A 59 6.14 24.97 -2.84
CA ILE A 59 5.79 24.90 -4.26
C ILE A 59 4.27 25.05 -4.41
N GLU A 60 3.85 25.97 -5.28
CA GLU A 60 2.45 26.15 -5.62
C GLU A 60 1.87 24.84 -6.19
N GLY A 61 0.75 24.39 -5.64
CA GLY A 61 0.11 23.12 -6.00
C GLY A 61 0.53 21.91 -5.16
N VAL A 62 1.53 22.02 -4.27
CA VAL A 62 1.87 20.95 -3.32
C VAL A 62 1.07 21.15 -2.02
N GLU A 63 0.07 20.31 -1.82
CA GLU A 63 -0.77 20.35 -0.60
C GLU A 63 -0.10 19.66 0.59
N VAL A 64 0.53 18.50 0.36
CA VAL A 64 1.12 17.68 1.41
C VAL A 64 2.42 17.04 0.94
N VAL A 65 3.39 16.97 1.85
CA VAL A 65 4.64 16.22 1.67
C VAL A 65 4.74 15.26 2.84
N THR A 66 4.91 13.98 2.55
CA THR A 66 4.98 12.91 3.55
C THR A 66 6.23 12.09 3.32
N GLU A 67 7.05 11.99 4.35
CA GLU A 67 8.18 11.09 4.36
C GLU A 67 7.69 9.64 4.52
N VAL A 68 8.27 8.77 3.70
CA VAL A 68 7.92 7.36 3.65
C VAL A 68 9.19 6.53 3.56
N ILE A 69 9.29 5.49 4.37
CA ILE A 69 10.31 4.44 4.25
C ILE A 69 9.63 3.11 3.95
N GLU A 70 10.11 2.40 2.94
CA GLU A 70 9.53 1.14 2.50
C GLU A 70 10.64 0.09 2.37
N ASP A 71 10.44 -1.08 2.97
CA ASP A 71 11.38 -2.20 2.86
C ASP A 71 10.68 -3.54 3.18
N TYR A 72 11.38 -4.65 3.00
CA TYR A 72 10.89 -5.98 3.35
C TYR A 72 11.06 -6.27 4.84
N ALA A 73 10.03 -6.87 5.44
CA ALA A 73 10.06 -7.38 6.79
C ALA A 73 9.44 -8.77 6.86
N TYR A 74 9.94 -9.57 7.79
CA TYR A 74 9.29 -10.82 8.19
C TYR A 74 8.25 -10.52 9.26
N ILE A 75 6.99 -10.83 8.97
CA ILE A 75 5.85 -10.55 9.84
C ILE A 75 5.31 -11.87 10.35
N ARG A 76 5.08 -11.95 11.67
CA ARG A 76 4.49 -13.11 12.33
C ARG A 76 3.29 -12.69 13.16
N TYR A 77 2.24 -13.52 13.10
CA TYR A 77 1.08 -13.42 13.97
C TYR A 77 0.69 -14.83 14.41
N ARG A 78 0.78 -15.10 15.72
CA ARG A 78 0.61 -16.45 16.29
C ARG A 78 1.51 -17.48 15.59
N ASP A 79 0.92 -18.47 14.95
CA ASP A 79 1.62 -19.58 14.27
C ASP A 79 1.81 -19.35 12.76
N ALA A 80 1.37 -18.20 12.24
CA ALA A 80 1.48 -17.86 10.83
C ALA A 80 2.53 -16.76 10.59
N ASP A 81 3.23 -16.86 9.47
CA ASP A 81 4.26 -15.90 9.08
C ASP A 81 4.32 -15.64 7.59
N VAL A 82 4.79 -14.44 7.24
CA VAL A 82 4.92 -13.98 5.85
C VAL A 82 6.05 -12.97 5.72
N VAL A 83 6.76 -13.00 4.59
CA VAL A 83 7.62 -11.88 4.19
C VAL A 83 6.78 -10.90 3.39
N ALA A 84 6.71 -9.66 3.86
CA ALA A 84 5.90 -8.62 3.23
C ALA A 84 6.64 -7.28 3.22
N THR A 85 6.20 -6.40 2.34
CA THR A 85 6.65 -5.01 2.33
C THR A 85 5.99 -4.28 3.50
N ILE A 86 6.80 -3.60 4.32
CA ILE A 86 6.34 -2.69 5.35
C ILE A 86 6.60 -1.25 4.91
N LYS A 87 5.63 -0.37 5.20
CA LYS A 87 5.72 1.05 4.92
C LYS A 87 5.62 1.83 6.24
N GLY A 88 6.70 2.50 6.61
CA GLY A 88 6.69 3.53 7.65
C GLY A 88 6.32 4.87 7.02
N VAL A 89 5.38 5.59 7.63
CA VAL A 89 4.88 6.88 7.15
C VAL A 89 4.90 7.91 8.27
N SER A 90 5.08 9.18 7.92
CA SER A 90 4.87 10.30 8.86
C SER A 90 3.39 10.41 9.28
N ASP A 91 3.14 11.04 10.43
CA ASP A 91 1.80 11.17 11.02
C ASP A 91 0.79 11.85 10.09
N ASN A 92 1.25 12.79 9.25
CA ASN A 92 0.43 13.50 8.27
C ASN A 92 -0.07 12.63 7.10
N PHE A 93 0.25 11.34 7.07
CA PHE A 93 -0.27 10.41 6.08
C PHE A 93 -1.77 10.15 6.26
N ILE A 94 -2.23 10.04 7.51
CA ILE A 94 -3.64 9.78 7.83
C ILE A 94 -4.50 10.99 7.45
N ASP A 95 -3.99 12.21 7.65
CA ASP A 95 -4.67 13.47 7.36
C ASP A 95 -4.98 13.68 5.86
N GLN A 96 -4.43 12.84 4.97
CA GLN A 96 -4.70 12.90 3.54
C GLN A 96 -6.02 12.22 3.15
N HIS A 97 -6.69 11.56 4.08
CA HIS A 97 -7.99 10.89 3.88
C HIS A 97 -8.00 9.87 2.71
N ARG A 98 -6.82 9.36 2.31
CA ARG A 98 -6.69 8.44 1.17
C ARG A 98 -7.20 7.02 1.46
N LEU A 99 -7.29 6.68 2.74
CA LEU A 99 -7.65 5.34 3.22
C LEU A 99 -9.03 5.27 3.87
N ASP A 100 -9.70 6.41 4.11
CA ASP A 100 -10.96 6.48 4.86
C ASP A 100 -12.03 5.55 4.28
N ASP A 101 -12.24 5.61 2.96
CA ASP A 101 -13.21 4.77 2.26
C ASP A 101 -12.70 3.36 1.92
N ARG A 102 -11.50 3.00 2.38
CA ARG A 102 -10.82 1.73 2.05
C ARG A 102 -10.62 0.81 3.24
N ILE A 103 -10.98 1.25 4.45
CA ILE A 103 -10.97 0.40 5.64
C ILE A 103 -12.21 -0.50 5.63
N VAL A 104 -11.98 -1.81 5.57
CA VAL A 104 -13.05 -2.82 5.58
C VAL A 104 -13.41 -3.26 7.00
N GLN A 105 -12.41 -3.32 7.88
CA GLN A 105 -12.57 -3.72 9.28
C GLN A 105 -11.53 -3.00 10.14
N GLY A 106 -11.91 -2.68 11.39
CA GLY A 106 -11.07 -1.97 12.35
C GLY A 106 -11.17 -0.45 12.23
N GLU A 107 -10.20 0.24 12.80
CA GLU A 107 -10.11 1.70 12.82
C GLU A 107 -8.83 2.16 12.13
N LEU A 108 -8.90 3.28 11.40
CA LEU A 108 -7.74 3.91 10.78
C LEU A 108 -6.86 4.59 11.86
N LYS A 109 -5.97 3.83 12.48
CA LYS A 109 -5.03 4.34 13.48
C LYS A 109 -3.66 3.68 13.37
N LEU A 110 -2.61 4.49 13.49
CA LEU A 110 -1.21 4.02 13.57
C LEU A 110 -0.64 4.12 14.97
N LYS A 111 -1.23 4.97 15.83
CA LYS A 111 -0.80 5.17 17.21
C LYS A 111 -1.96 5.60 18.08
N GLN A 112 -2.11 4.99 19.24
CA GLN A 112 -3.09 5.39 20.24
C GLN A 112 -2.56 5.05 21.63
N ASP A 113 -2.66 5.98 22.58
CA ASP A 113 -2.28 5.78 24.00
C ASP A 113 -0.87 5.19 24.22
N GLY A 114 0.08 5.55 23.34
CA GLY A 114 1.46 5.05 23.39
C GLY A 114 1.67 3.67 22.75
N VAL A 115 0.61 3.03 22.27
CA VAL A 115 0.65 1.76 21.54
C VAL A 115 0.72 2.04 20.04
N ASN A 116 1.62 1.34 19.35
CA ASN A 116 1.73 1.40 17.89
C ASN A 116 0.81 0.35 17.25
N PHE A 117 0.05 0.77 16.26
CA PHE A 117 -0.85 -0.05 15.46
C PHE A 117 -0.34 -0.12 14.02
N ALA A 118 -0.85 -1.08 13.26
CA ALA A 118 -0.53 -1.23 11.85
C ALA A 118 -1.81 -1.36 11.04
N ILE A 119 -1.85 -0.69 9.90
CA ILE A 119 -2.88 -0.90 8.88
C ILE A 119 -2.36 -2.01 7.98
N ILE A 120 -3.08 -3.13 7.93
CA ILE A 120 -2.70 -4.29 7.11
C ILE A 120 -3.64 -4.43 5.91
N GLY A 121 -3.07 -4.77 4.76
CA GLY A 121 -3.88 -5.12 3.59
C GLY A 121 -4.60 -6.45 3.79
N ARG A 122 -5.76 -6.62 3.14
CA ARG A 122 -6.56 -7.85 3.23
C ARG A 122 -5.78 -9.13 2.91
N GLY A 123 -4.85 -9.07 1.94
CA GLY A 123 -3.99 -10.21 1.63
C GLY A 123 -3.12 -10.66 2.80
N ILE A 124 -2.56 -9.71 3.55
CA ILE A 124 -1.76 -9.99 4.76
C ILE A 124 -2.66 -10.48 5.88
N GLN A 125 -3.83 -9.88 6.08
CA GLN A 125 -4.82 -10.34 7.06
C GLN A 125 -5.18 -11.82 6.83
N TYR A 126 -5.44 -12.23 5.58
CA TYR A 126 -5.73 -13.61 5.25
C TYR A 126 -4.53 -14.54 5.42
N ALA A 127 -3.36 -14.15 4.92
CA ALA A 127 -2.15 -14.97 5.02
C ALA A 127 -1.77 -15.28 6.48
N LEU A 128 -1.93 -14.28 7.35
CA LEU A 128 -1.61 -14.39 8.77
C LEU A 128 -2.80 -14.79 9.65
N SER A 129 -4.01 -14.91 9.08
CA SER A 129 -5.27 -15.12 9.82
C SER A 129 -5.44 -14.15 11.00
N VAL A 130 -5.16 -12.86 10.77
CA VAL A 130 -5.21 -11.83 11.81
C VAL A 130 -6.65 -11.55 12.22
N ALA A 131 -6.89 -11.61 13.53
CA ALA A 131 -8.12 -11.15 14.14
C ALA A 131 -7.94 -9.68 14.55
N VAL A 132 -8.58 -8.75 13.84
CA VAL A 132 -8.37 -7.29 13.99
C VAL A 132 -8.78 -6.77 15.38
N GLU A 133 -9.76 -7.43 16.01
CA GLU A 133 -10.31 -7.06 17.32
C GLU A 133 -9.61 -7.80 18.49
N ASP A 134 -8.62 -8.63 18.19
CA ASP A 134 -7.93 -9.42 19.21
C ASP A 134 -6.73 -8.66 19.80
N GLU A 135 -6.91 -8.17 21.02
CA GLU A 135 -5.86 -7.45 21.75
C GLU A 135 -4.87 -8.38 22.47
N MET A 136 -5.10 -9.71 22.48
CA MET A 136 -4.24 -10.66 23.19
C MET A 136 -2.94 -10.98 22.44
N PHE A 137 -2.93 -10.83 21.11
CA PHE A 137 -1.78 -11.13 20.27
C PHE A 137 -1.38 -9.93 19.43
N ALA A 138 -0.12 -9.52 19.55
CA ALA A 138 0.43 -8.44 18.73
C ALA A 138 1.07 -9.00 17.45
N LEU A 139 1.00 -8.20 16.37
CA LEU A 139 1.83 -8.41 15.18
C LEU A 139 3.30 -8.24 15.53
N GLN A 140 4.10 -9.25 15.22
CA GLN A 140 5.54 -9.20 15.38
C GLN A 140 6.19 -8.91 14.04
N ILE A 141 7.02 -7.87 13.99
CA ILE A 141 7.66 -7.41 12.76
C ILE A 141 9.18 -7.47 12.96
N PHE A 142 9.84 -8.25 12.13
CA PHE A 142 11.28 -8.45 12.14
C PHE A 142 11.90 -7.84 10.89
N TYR A 143 12.69 -6.79 11.07
CA TYR A 143 13.39 -6.14 9.97
C TYR A 143 14.65 -6.92 9.58
N ILE A 144 14.79 -7.22 8.29
CA ILE A 144 15.94 -7.95 7.77
C ILE A 144 16.99 -6.94 7.31
N LYS A 145 17.94 -6.63 8.20
CA LYS A 145 19.00 -5.63 7.95
C LYS A 145 19.82 -5.90 6.69
N ASP A 146 20.07 -7.17 6.39
CA ASP A 146 20.85 -7.62 5.24
C ASP A 146 20.13 -8.74 4.46
N LEU A 147 19.20 -8.37 3.58
CA LEU A 147 18.87 -9.24 2.45
C LEU A 147 20.08 -9.29 1.51
N ARG A 148 21.09 -10.12 1.84
CA ARG A 148 22.02 -10.57 0.82
C ARG A 148 21.15 -11.19 -0.27
N ARG A 149 21.28 -10.72 -1.52
CA ARG A 149 20.80 -11.47 -2.69
C ARG A 149 21.56 -12.80 -2.69
N SER A 150 21.07 -13.77 -1.93
CA SER A 150 21.43 -15.15 -2.15
C SER A 150 20.84 -15.47 -3.50
N SER A 151 21.74 -15.75 -4.45
CA SER A 151 21.41 -16.27 -5.76
C SER A 151 20.42 -17.41 -5.59
N LEU A 152 19.14 -17.16 -5.90
CA LEU A 152 18.17 -18.21 -6.20
C LEU A 152 18.53 -18.74 -7.60
N ASP A 153 19.72 -19.33 -7.73
CA ASP A 153 20.10 -20.13 -8.87
C ASP A 153 20.01 -21.60 -8.44
N PRO A 154 18.95 -22.31 -8.83
CA PRO A 154 18.76 -23.73 -8.52
C PRO A 154 19.65 -24.66 -9.38
N SER A 155 20.70 -24.15 -10.05
CA SER A 155 21.58 -24.95 -10.91
C SER A 155 23.04 -25.10 -10.44
N GLN A 156 23.31 -24.98 -9.14
CA GLN A 156 24.58 -25.41 -8.53
C GLN A 156 24.36 -26.59 -7.59
#